data_AF-A0A6M0CUH0-F1
#
_entry.id   AF-A0A6M0CUH0-F1
#
_cell.length_a   1.000
_cell.length_b   1.000
_cell.length_c   1.000
_cell.angle_alpha   90.00
_cell.angle_beta   90.00
_cell.angle_gamma   90.00
#
_symmetry.space_group_name_H-M   'P 1'
#
loop_
_entity.id
_entity.type
_entity.pdbx_description
1 polymer ?
#
loop_
_entity_poly.entity_id
_entity_poly.type
_entity_poly.pdbx_seq_one_letter_code
_entity_poly.pdbx_strand_id
1 'polypeptide(L)'
;MQAHLKRVVTDWFLCGMLLATFLAWLFPHVGASGGAMHAEYVINIGVFVVFFLHGINLSSEQIRHGLKNWRLHLMVQGFTFVVFPLLWWLGNRVLGSHVPALLMLGFLYLCAL
;
A
#
# COMPACT_ATOMS: atom_id res chain seq x y z
N MET A 1 -2.56 -27.17 -1.17
CA MET A 1 -2.52 -26.30 0.02
C MET A 1 -1.10 -26.08 0.61
N GLN A 2 -0.09 -26.91 0.33
CA GLN A 2 1.26 -26.73 0.93
C GLN A 2 2.22 -25.80 0.15
N ALA A 3 1.97 -25.56 -1.14
CA ALA A 3 2.84 -24.71 -1.97
C ALA A 3 2.74 -23.21 -1.63
N HIS A 4 1.56 -22.74 -1.17
CA HIS A 4 1.36 -21.34 -0.79
C HIS A 4 2.11 -20.98 0.50
N LEU A 5 2.11 -21.87 1.49
CA LEU A 5 2.84 -21.67 2.74
C LEU A 5 4.36 -21.55 2.51
N LYS A 6 4.90 -22.39 1.62
CA LYS A 6 6.35 -22.40 1.30
C LYS A 6 6.81 -21.08 0.65
N ARG A 7 5.98 -20.44 -0.18
CA ARG A 7 6.29 -19.12 -0.76
C ARG A 7 6.27 -18.00 0.26
N VAL A 8 5.29 -17.99 1.17
CA VAL A 8 5.20 -16.96 2.22
C VAL A 8 6.43 -16.99 3.15
N VAL A 9 6.97 -18.19 3.43
CA VAL A 9 8.18 -18.34 4.26
C VAL A 9 9.47 -18.05 3.47
N THR A 10 9.47 -18.18 2.14
CA THR A 10 10.65 -17.92 1.31
C THR A 10 10.80 -16.43 0.97
N ASP A 11 9.70 -15.67 1.00
CA ASP A 11 9.72 -14.24 0.76
C ASP A 11 10.06 -13.48 2.06
N TRP A 12 11.34 -13.10 2.16
CA TRP A 12 11.86 -12.35 3.31
C TRP A 12 11.09 -11.04 3.56
N PHE A 13 10.55 -10.41 2.51
CA PHE A 13 9.78 -9.18 2.64
C PHE A 13 8.42 -9.44 3.30
N LEU A 14 7.68 -10.46 2.84
CA LEU A 14 6.41 -10.84 3.47
C LEU A 14 6.61 -11.23 4.94
N CYS A 15 7.63 -12.03 5.23
CA CYS A 15 7.97 -12.43 6.60
C CYS A 15 8.31 -11.20 7.47
N GLY A 16 9.11 -10.27 6.94
CA GLY A 16 9.45 -9.01 7.60
C GLY A 16 8.23 -8.15 7.90
N MET A 17 7.27 -8.01 6.97
CA MET A 17 6.03 -7.26 7.20
C MET A 17 5.17 -7.87 8.32
N LEU A 18 5.01 -9.19 8.33
CA LEU A 18 4.24 -9.88 9.37
C LEU A 18 4.90 -9.71 10.74
N LEU A 19 6.22 -9.87 10.81
CA LEU A 19 6.99 -9.70 12.04
C LEU A 19 6.91 -8.24 12.54
N ALA A 20 7.03 -7.26 11.64
CA ALA A 20 6.90 -5.85 11.99
C ALA A 20 5.49 -5.52 12.53
N THR A 21 4.44 -6.07 11.92
CA THR A 21 3.05 -5.89 12.36
C THR A 21 2.82 -6.53 13.72
N PHE A 22 3.38 -7.73 13.95
CA PHE A 22 3.31 -8.41 15.23
C PHE A 22 4.04 -7.65 16.34
N LEU A 23 5.23 -7.11 16.06
CA LEU A 23 5.96 -6.25 16.99
C LEU A 23 5.21 -4.95 17.30
N ALA A 24 4.59 -4.32 16.30
CA ALA A 24 3.78 -3.12 16.49
C ALA A 24 2.56 -3.40 17.40
N TRP A 25 1.99 -4.60 17.30
CA TRP A 25 0.91 -5.03 18.19
C TRP A 25 1.37 -5.27 19.64
N LEU A 26 2.58 -5.84 19.83
CA LEU A 26 3.16 -6.05 21.17
C LEU A 26 3.66 -4.76 21.83
N PHE A 27 4.25 -3.84 21.05
CA PHE A 27 4.88 -2.62 21.54
C PHE A 27 4.31 -1.35 20.88
N PRO A 28 3.01 -1.04 21.06
CA PRO A 28 2.36 0.07 20.36
C PRO A 28 2.91 1.44 20.74
N HIS A 29 3.46 1.60 21.96
CA HIS A 29 3.99 2.87 22.46
C HIS A 29 5.26 3.33 21.71
N VAL A 30 6.04 2.40 21.14
CA VAL A 30 7.28 2.73 20.42
C VAL A 30 6.96 3.40 19.09
N GLY A 31 5.91 2.92 18.41
CA GLY A 31 5.48 3.39 17.09
C GLY A 31 4.40 4.48 17.11
N ALA A 32 3.91 4.88 18.28
CA ALA A 32 2.91 5.94 18.40
C ALA A 32 3.49 7.32 17.98
N SER A 33 2.62 8.22 17.53
CA SER A 33 2.97 9.62 17.28
C SER A 33 3.54 10.27 18.54
N GLY A 34 4.79 10.75 18.47
CA GLY A 34 5.53 11.27 19.63
C GLY A 34 6.19 10.22 20.54
N GLY A 35 6.13 8.93 20.17
CA GLY A 35 6.85 7.85 20.85
C GLY A 35 8.37 7.86 20.56
N ALA A 36 9.11 6.98 21.23
CA ALA A 36 10.58 6.95 21.19
C ALA A 36 11.17 6.89 19.76
N MET A 37 10.50 6.20 18.83
CA MET A 37 10.94 6.02 17.45
C MET A 37 10.57 7.20 16.53
N HIS A 38 9.64 8.08 16.94
CA HIS A 38 9.04 9.10 16.08
C HIS A 38 8.66 8.54 14.71
N ALA A 39 7.76 7.54 14.70
CA ALA A 39 7.43 6.75 13.51
C ALA A 39 7.06 7.60 12.28
N GLU A 40 6.47 8.78 12.48
CA GLU A 40 6.16 9.73 11.41
C GLU A 40 7.37 10.10 10.54
N TYR A 41 8.52 10.42 11.15
CA TYR A 41 9.73 10.75 10.39
C TYR A 41 10.29 9.52 9.69
N VAL A 42 10.31 8.38 10.38
CA VAL A 42 10.84 7.13 9.81
C VAL A 42 10.01 6.68 8.61
N ILE A 43 8.68 6.74 8.70
CA ILE A 43 7.77 6.42 7.60
C ILE A 43 8.00 7.38 6.43
N ASN A 44 8.03 8.69 6.67
CA ASN A 44 8.23 9.68 5.61
C ASN A 44 9.57 9.52 4.90
N ILE A 45 10.66 9.34 5.65
CA ILE A 45 12.00 9.11 5.09
C ILE A 45 12.03 7.78 4.34
N GLY A 46 11.44 6.72 4.91
CA GLY A 46 11.37 5.41 4.28
C GLY A 46 10.62 5.44 2.94
N VAL A 47 9.44 6.06 2.91
CA VAL A 47 8.66 6.28 1.68
C VAL A 47 9.48 7.09 0.69
N PHE A 48 10.09 8.19 1.10
CA PHE A 48 10.95 8.99 0.23
C PHE A 48 12.08 8.17 -0.39
N VAL A 49 12.81 7.38 0.40
CA VAL A 49 13.91 6.53 -0.08
C VAL A 49 13.41 5.47 -1.04
N VAL A 50 12.30 4.80 -0.74
CA VAL A 50 11.73 3.77 -1.63
C VAL A 50 11.36 4.38 -2.98
N PHE A 51 10.62 5.49 -2.98
CA PHE A 51 10.24 6.17 -4.22
C PHE A 51 11.45 6.74 -4.98
N PHE A 52 12.45 7.26 -4.28
CA PHE A 52 13.69 7.78 -4.87
C PHE A 52 14.51 6.69 -5.55
N LEU A 53 14.74 5.57 -4.85
CA LEU A 53 15.45 4.42 -5.42
C LEU A 53 14.69 3.81 -6.59
N HIS A 54 13.36 3.73 -6.50
CA HIS A 54 12.53 3.27 -7.62
C HIS A 54 12.62 4.22 -8.82
N GLY A 55 12.62 5.53 -8.58
CA GLY A 55 12.75 6.55 -9.61
C GLY A 55 14.11 6.52 -10.31
N ILE A 56 15.21 6.36 -9.56
CA ILE A 56 16.57 6.26 -10.14
C ILE A 56 16.75 4.96 -10.94
N ASN A 57 16.14 3.87 -10.49
CA ASN A 57 16.23 2.58 -11.17
C ASN A 57 15.36 2.51 -12.45
N LEU A 58 14.58 3.55 -12.73
CA LEU A 58 13.63 3.58 -13.83
C LEU A 58 14.34 4.02 -15.12
N SER A 59 14.41 3.11 -16.10
CA SER A 59 15.11 3.44 -17.35
C SER A 59 14.28 4.37 -18.22
N SER A 60 14.95 5.33 -18.87
CA SER A 60 14.31 6.27 -19.80
C SER A 60 13.63 5.58 -20.98
N GLU A 61 14.14 4.42 -21.39
CA GLU A 61 13.53 3.56 -22.42
C GLU A 61 12.23 2.91 -21.94
N GLN A 62 12.16 2.43 -20.70
CA GLN A 62 10.94 1.88 -20.11
C GLN A 62 9.83 2.93 -20.00
N ILE A 63 10.18 4.16 -19.60
CA ILE A 63 9.22 5.29 -19.57
C ILE A 63 8.66 5.53 -20.97
N ARG A 64 9.54 5.60 -21.98
CA ARG A 64 9.14 5.88 -23.36
C ARG A 64 8.28 4.76 -23.95
N HIS A 65 8.56 3.50 -23.62
CA HIS A 65 7.74 2.36 -24.02
C HIS A 65 6.38 2.34 -23.31
N GLY A 66 6.34 2.68 -22.02
CA GLY A 66 5.11 2.79 -21.24
C GLY A 66 4.17 3.83 -21.84
N LEU A 67 4.67 5.03 -22.11
CA LEU A 67 3.89 6.13 -22.67
C LEU A 67 3.27 5.82 -24.04
N LYS A 68 3.91 4.97 -24.85
CA LYS A 68 3.38 4.56 -26.15
C LYS A 68 2.20 3.58 -26.03
N ASN A 69 2.08 2.87 -24.92
CA ASN A 69 1.05 1.87 -24.70
C ASN A 69 -0.24 2.47 -24.12
N TRP A 70 -0.93 3.26 -24.93
CA TRP A 70 -2.17 3.96 -24.54
C TRP A 70 -3.26 3.00 -24.00
N ARG A 71 -3.34 1.77 -24.52
CA ARG A 71 -4.30 0.74 -24.05
C ARG A 71 -4.04 0.36 -22.59
N LEU A 72 -2.76 0.27 -22.19
CA LEU A 72 -2.40 0.01 -20.80
C LEU A 72 -2.73 1.21 -19.92
N HIS A 73 -2.44 2.43 -20.38
CA HIS A 73 -2.80 3.64 -19.62
C HIS A 73 -4.31 3.75 -19.37
N LEU A 74 -5.14 3.53 -20.40
CA LEU A 74 -6.60 3.50 -20.22
C LEU A 74 -7.05 2.41 -19.26
N MET A 75 -6.48 1.21 -19.37
CA MET A 75 -6.86 0.11 -18.49
C MET A 75 -6.51 0.44 -17.05
N VAL A 76 -5.29 0.88 -16.76
CA VAL A 76 -4.86 1.25 -15.41
C VAL A 76 -5.69 2.42 -14.87
N GLN A 77 -5.85 3.50 -15.65
CA GLN A 77 -6.65 4.66 -15.24
C GLN A 77 -8.12 4.31 -15.02
N GLY A 78 -8.72 3.45 -15.85
CA GLY A 78 -10.07 2.96 -15.65
C GLY A 78 -10.22 2.19 -14.34
N PHE A 79 -9.24 1.34 -14.00
CA PHE A 79 -9.27 0.65 -12.71
C PHE A 79 -9.09 1.60 -11.52
N THR A 80 -8.11 2.50 -11.59
CA THR A 80 -7.79 3.45 -10.50
C THR A 80 -8.88 4.49 -10.27
N PHE A 81 -9.46 5.07 -11.33
CA PHE A 81 -10.41 6.18 -11.20
C PHE A 81 -11.89 5.77 -11.32
N VAL A 82 -12.18 4.55 -11.77
CA VAL A 82 -13.57 4.05 -11.90
C VAL A 82 -13.79 2.83 -11.03
N VAL A 83 -13.04 1.76 -11.23
CA VAL A 83 -13.30 0.47 -10.55
C VAL A 83 -13.07 0.57 -9.05
N PHE A 84 -11.91 1.05 -8.60
CA PHE A 84 -11.60 1.13 -7.16
C PHE A 84 -12.50 2.11 -6.39
N PRO A 85 -12.81 3.31 -6.89
CA PRO A 85 -13.77 4.20 -6.25
C PRO A 85 -15.18 3.59 -6.20
N LEU A 86 -15.63 2.88 -7.25
CA LEU A 86 -16.90 2.17 -7.24
C LEU A 86 -16.92 1.05 -6.20
N LEU A 87 -15.83 0.28 -6.08
CA LEU A 87 -15.68 -0.74 -5.04
C LEU A 87 -15.75 -0.14 -3.65
N TRP A 88 -15.07 0.99 -3.41
CA TRP A 88 -15.17 1.70 -2.14
C TRP A 88 -16.59 2.18 -1.87
N TRP A 89 -17.26 2.77 -2.86
CA TRP A 89 -18.62 3.27 -2.72
C TRP A 89 -19.61 2.15 -2.37
N LEU A 90 -19.52 1.01 -3.07
CA LEU A 90 -20.31 -0.19 -2.78
C LEU A 90 -19.99 -0.73 -1.38
N GLY A 91 -18.71 -0.82 -1.02
CA GLY A 91 -18.25 -1.26 0.28
C GLY A 91 -18.78 -0.35 1.40
N ASN A 92 -18.70 0.97 1.24
CA ASN A 92 -19.23 1.95 2.17
C ASN A 92 -20.77 1.83 2.31
N ARG A 93 -21.48 1.50 1.22
CA ARG A 93 -22.93 1.33 1.28
C ARG A 93 -23.37 0.12 2.09
N VAL A 94 -22.58 -0.94 2.10
CA VAL A 94 -22.85 -2.20 2.80
C VAL A 94 -22.27 -2.21 4.22
N LEU A 95 -21.06 -1.69 4.40
CA LEU A 95 -20.27 -1.82 5.62
C LEU A 95 -20.11 -0.49 6.38
N GLY A 96 -20.44 0.65 5.79
CA GLY A 96 -20.19 1.97 6.37
C GLY A 96 -20.94 2.26 7.67
N SER A 97 -22.05 1.57 7.93
CA SER A 97 -22.76 1.63 9.22
C SER A 97 -22.09 0.80 10.32
N HIS A 98 -21.27 -0.18 9.96
CA HIS A 98 -20.62 -1.12 10.88
C HIS A 98 -19.16 -0.76 11.16
N VAL A 99 -18.55 0.04 10.31
CA VAL A 99 -17.12 0.39 10.36
C VAL A 99 -16.97 1.86 10.75
N PRO A 100 -16.04 2.21 11.67
CA PRO A 100 -15.77 3.60 12.01
C PRO A 100 -15.40 4.44 10.78
N ALA A 101 -15.91 5.67 10.71
CA ALA A 101 -15.71 6.56 9.57
C ALA A 101 -14.23 6.77 9.21
N LEU A 102 -13.35 6.86 10.22
CA LEU A 102 -11.91 7.03 10.01
C LEU A 102 -11.26 5.81 9.32
N LEU A 103 -11.73 4.59 9.63
CA LEU A 103 -11.24 3.37 9.00
C LEU A 103 -11.76 3.25 7.56
N MET A 104 -12.99 3.69 7.32
CA MET A 104 -13.56 3.79 5.97
C MET A 104 -12.81 4.79 5.09
N LEU A 105 -12.34 5.90 5.67
CA LEU A 105 -11.44 6.84 5.02
C LEU A 105 -10.10 6.16 4.66
N GLY A 106 -9.54 5.35 5.57
CA GLY A 106 -8.35 4.55 5.28
C GLY A 106 -8.53 3.63 4.06
N PHE A 107 -9.67 2.94 3.97
CA PHE A 107 -10.00 2.13 2.78
C PHE A 107 -10.13 2.98 1.52
N LEU A 108 -10.68 4.20 1.61
CA LEU A 108 -10.73 5.11 0.46
C LEU A 108 -9.32 5.47 -0.03
N TYR A 109 -8.41 5.79 0.89
CA TYR A 109 -7.01 6.05 0.55
C TYR A 109 -6.37 4.85 -0.15
N LEU A 110 -6.60 3.62 0.34
CA LEU A 110 -6.10 2.40 -0.30
C LEU A 110 -6.66 2.18 -1.71
N CYS A 111 -7.91 2.57 -1.96
CA CYS A 111 -8.52 2.50 -3.30
C CYS A 111 -8.03 3.60 -4.25
N ALA A 112 -7.49 4.71 -3.71
CA ALA A 112 -7.05 5.86 -4.50
C ALA A 112 -5.54 5.87 -4.80
N LEU A 113 -4.78 4.92 -4.25
CA LEU A 113 -3.32 4.76 -4.39
C LEU A 113 -2.93 3.81 -5.53
#